data_AF-A0AAV5G360-F1
#
_entry.id   AF-A0AAV5G360-F1
#
_cell.length_a   1.000
_cell.length_b   1.000
_cell.length_c   1.000
_cell.angle_alpha   90.00
_cell.angle_beta   90.00
_cell.angle_gamma   90.00
#
_symmetry.space_group_name_H-M   'P 1'
#
loop_
_entity.id
_entity.type
_entity.pdbx_description
1 polymer ?
#
loop_
_entity_poly.entity_id
_entity_poly.type
_entity_poly.pdbx_seq_one_letter_code
_entity_poly.pdbx_strand_id
1 'polypeptide(L)' 'MKTKLRSHVFVGCDNLPLSRQEIMDLVNRSGKFDTKFEGFTGTDGPLGKRMENSKTRAEIDGNPSIQTSLNFLA' A
#
# COMPACT_ATOMS: atom_id res chain seq x y z
N MET A 1 18.66 25.00 2.37
CA MET A 1 18.16 24.82 3.75
C MET A 1 17.96 23.33 3.99
N LYS A 2 18.57 22.73 5.02
CA LYS A 2 18.21 21.36 5.43
C LYS A 2 16.84 21.45 6.12
N THR A 3 15.81 20.84 5.56
CA THR A 3 14.49 20.72 6.18
C THR A 3 14.68 20.10 7.58
N LYS A 4 14.18 20.76 8.64
CA LYS A 4 14.28 20.26 10.02
C LYS A 4 13.26 19.14 10.24
N LEU A 5 13.53 17.97 9.68
CA LEU A 5 12.64 16.78 9.75
C LEU A 5 12.64 16.09 11.13
N ARG A 6 13.46 16.54 12.10
CA ARG A 6 13.47 15.96 13.45
C ARG A 6 12.09 16.16 14.11
N SER A 7 11.65 15.17 14.87
CA SER A 7 10.37 15.17 15.60
C SER A 7 9.11 15.27 14.72
N HIS A 8 9.21 14.97 13.43
CA HIS A 8 8.05 14.84 12.53
C HIS A 8 7.74 13.36 12.30
N VAL A 9 6.45 13.03 12.27
CA VAL A 9 5.95 11.70 11.88
C VAL A 9 5.41 11.78 10.47
N PHE A 10 5.82 10.82 9.65
CA PHE A 10 5.42 10.67 8.26
C PHE A 10 4.81 9.29 8.02
N VAL A 11 3.86 9.23 7.10
CA VAL A 11 3.20 7.99 6.68
C VAL A 11 3.74 7.61 5.31
N GLY A 12 4.34 6.42 5.20
CA GLY A 12 4.77 5.84 3.93
C GLY A 12 3.71 4.90 3.38
N CYS A 13 3.16 5.20 2.21
CA CYS A 13 2.30 4.30 1.43
C CYS A 13 2.35 4.64 -0.06
N ASP A 14 1.86 3.74 -0.92
CA ASP A 14 1.89 3.83 -2.39
C ASP A 14 0.73 4.62 -3.00
N ASN A 15 -0.06 5.32 -2.18
CA ASN A 15 -1.26 6.09 -2.57
C ASN A 15 -2.32 5.28 -3.32
N LEU A 16 -2.26 3.94 -3.26
CA LEU A 16 -3.24 3.07 -3.88
C LEU A 16 -3.94 2.24 -2.80
N PRO A 17 -4.98 2.78 -2.16
CA PRO A 17 -5.73 2.03 -1.17
C PRO A 17 -6.48 0.87 -1.84
N LEU A 18 -6.02 -0.35 -1.62
CA LEU A 18 -6.69 -1.57 -2.07
C LEU A 18 -7.34 -2.29 -0.88
N SER A 19 -8.50 -2.89 -1.12
CA SER A 19 -9.07 -3.87 -0.22
C SER A 19 -8.26 -5.17 -0.25
N ARG A 20 -8.39 -5.96 0.82
CA ARG A 20 -7.78 -7.29 0.87
C ARG A 20 -8.21 -8.18 -0.29
N GLN A 21 -9.46 -8.07 -0.76
CA GLN A 21 -9.95 -8.85 -1.90
C GLN A 21 -9.28 -8.42 -3.20
N GLU A 22 -9.21 -7.11 -3.47
CA GLU A 22 -8.54 -6.59 -4.69
C GLU A 22 -7.06 -7.00 -4.75
N ILE A 23 -6.37 -7.06 -3.61
CA ILE A 23 -5.00 -7.58 -3.52
C ILE A 23 -4.96 -9.06 -3.92
N MET A 24 -5.84 -9.89 -3.39
CA MET A 24 -5.84 -11.32 -3.74
C MET A 24 -6.25 -11.57 -5.19
N ASP A 25 -7.11 -10.74 -5.76
CA ASP A 25 -7.46 -10.79 -7.18
C ASP A 25 -6.25 -10.42 -8.07
N LEU A 26 -5.42 -9.46 -7.65
CA LEU A 26 -4.15 -9.15 -8.30
C LEU A 26 -3.16 -10.31 -8.17
N VAL A 27 -3.01 -10.90 -6.98
CA VAL A 27 -2.16 -12.08 -6.76
C VAL A 27 -2.57 -13.23 -7.69
N ASN A 28 -3.86 -13.55 -7.75
CA ASN A 28 -4.37 -14.63 -8.61
C ASN A 28 -4.15 -14.38 -10.10
N ARG A 29 -4.23 -13.11 -10.54
CA ARG A 29 -3.97 -12.69 -11.93
C ARG A 29 -2.49 -12.65 -12.29
N SER A 30 -1.62 -12.36 -11.32
CA SER A 30 -0.18 -12.18 -11.54
C SER A 30 0.54 -13.43 -12.06
N GLY A 31 0.01 -14.62 -11.76
CA GLY A 31 0.69 -15.89 -12.06
C GLY A 31 2.00 -16.11 -11.31
N LYS A 32 2.36 -15.23 -10.36
CA LYS A 32 3.62 -15.32 -9.59
C LYS A 32 3.60 -16.43 -8.53
N PHE A 33 2.43 -17.01 -8.27
CA PHE A 33 2.22 -18.02 -7.26
C PHE A 33 1.42 -19.18 -7.84
N ASP A 34 1.84 -20.41 -7.52
CA ASP A 34 1.22 -21.63 -8.05
C ASP A 34 -0.15 -21.93 -7.41
N THR A 35 -0.36 -21.43 -6.19
CA THR A 35 -1.61 -21.63 -5.44
C THR A 35 -2.60 -20.52 -5.76
N LYS A 36 -3.88 -20.89 -5.90
CA LYS A 36 -4.97 -19.92 -6.03
C LYS A 36 -5.54 -19.57 -4.66
N PHE A 37 -5.80 -18.29 -4.46
CA PHE A 37 -6.55 -17.83 -3.30
C PHE A 37 -7.99 -18.34 -3.35
N GLU A 38 -8.39 -19.08 -2.32
CA GLU A 38 -9.71 -19.71 -2.23
C GLU A 38 -10.75 -18.83 -1.53
N GLY A 39 -10.32 -17.90 -0.68
CA GLY A 39 -11.21 -17.00 0.05
C GLY A 39 -10.71 -16.68 1.45
N PHE A 40 -11.26 -15.62 2.05
CA PHE A 40 -11.01 -15.30 3.46
C PHE A 40 -11.87 -16.19 4.34
N THR A 41 -11.31 -16.69 5.44
CA THR A 41 -12.02 -17.54 6.42
C THR A 41 -12.84 -16.75 7.44
N GLY A 42 -12.76 -15.42 7.42
CA GLY A 42 -13.45 -14.56 8.40
C GLY A 42 -13.79 -13.18 7.85
N THR A 43 -14.98 -12.72 8.23
CA THR A 43 -15.52 -11.38 7.96
C THR A 43 -15.60 -10.50 9.19
N ASP A 44 -15.29 -11.07 10.36
CA ASP A 44 -15.44 -10.38 11.63
C ASP A 44 -14.24 -9.46 11.92
N GLY A 45 -14.52 -8.30 12.51
CA GLY A 45 -13.53 -7.31 12.90
C GLY A 45 -13.66 -5.96 12.17
N PRO A 46 -12.93 -4.93 12.64
CA PRO A 46 -12.96 -3.63 12.02
C PRO A 46 -12.38 -3.67 10.61
N LEU A 47 -13.04 -2.97 9.69
CA LEU A 47 -12.48 -2.75 8.35
C LEU A 47 -11.16 -1.96 8.46
N GLY A 48 -10.21 -2.31 7.59
CA GLY A 48 -8.95 -1.59 7.48
C GLY A 48 -9.15 -0.10 7.18
N LYS A 49 -8.14 0.71 7.50
CA LYS A 49 -8.18 2.16 7.25
C LYS A 49 -7.36 2.51 6.01
N ARG A 50 -7.87 3.46 5.22
CA ARG A 50 -7.09 4.09 4.16
C ARG A 50 -6.05 5.00 4.79
N MET A 51 -4.80 4.88 4.34
CA MET A 51 -3.70 5.72 4.83
C MET A 51 -3.52 6.94 3.93
N GLU A 52 -3.37 8.11 4.55
CA GLU A 52 -3.18 9.40 3.90
C GLU A 52 -1.69 9.79 4.02
N ASN A 53 -1.04 10.13 2.90
CA ASN A 53 0.40 10.44 2.86
C ASN A 53 0.74 11.79 2.19
N SER A 54 -0.24 12.68 1.98
CA SER A 54 -0.01 14.00 1.37
C SER A 54 1.02 14.82 2.13
N LYS A 55 1.00 14.77 3.47
CA LYS A 55 2.01 15.42 4.32
C LYS A 55 3.42 14.92 4.00
N THR A 56 3.59 13.60 3.90
CA THR A 56 4.88 13.00 3.54
C THR A 56 5.36 13.47 2.18
N ARG A 57 4.48 13.48 1.17
CA ARG A 57 4.85 13.92 -0.20
C ARG A 57 5.13 15.41 -0.31
N ALA A 58 4.48 16.23 0.51
CA ALA A 58 4.65 17.68 0.49
C ALA A 58 5.92 18.13 1.22
N GLU A 59 6.31 17.44 2.29
CA GLU A 59 7.42 17.85 3.16
C GLU A 59 8.72 17.08 2.89
N ILE A 60 8.62 15.89 2.32
CA ILE A 60 9.76 15.08 1.90
C ILE A 60 9.63 14.94 0.37
N ASP A 61 10.58 15.52 -0.38
CA ASP A 61 10.73 15.45 -1.86
C ASP A 61 10.83 14.00 -2.43
N GLY A 62 10.58 12.98 -1.61
CA GLY A 62 10.32 11.63 -2.06
C GLY A 62 8.90 11.55 -2.55
N ASN A 63 8.65 11.91 -3.82
CA ASN A 63 7.84 11.01 -4.62
C ASN A 63 8.75 9.80 -4.80
N PRO A 64 8.64 8.74 -3.96
CA PRO A 64 9.57 7.65 -4.13
C PRO A 64 9.33 7.15 -5.56
N SER A 65 10.37 6.62 -6.18
CA SER A 65 10.19 5.71 -7.30
C SER A 65 9.43 4.49 -6.76
N ILE A 66 8.14 4.66 -6.42
CA ILE A 66 7.35 3.67 -5.72
C ILE A 66 7.02 2.64 -6.77
N GLN A 67 7.73 1.52 -6.70
CA GLN A 67 7.18 0.24 -7.10
C GLN A 67 5.86 0.11 -6.32
N THR A 68 4.74 0.44 -6.95
CA THR A 68 3.43 0.26 -6.33
C THR A 68 3.25 -1.22 -6.04
N SER A 69 2.36 -1.55 -5.11
CA SER A 69 1.91 -2.94 -4.94
C SER A 69 1.46 -3.55 -6.28
N LEU A 70 0.86 -2.74 -7.17
CA LEU A 70 0.58 -3.13 -8.55
C LEU A 70 1.83 -3.47 -9.33
N ASN A 71 2.90 -2.67 -9.32
CA ASN A 71 4.10 -2.97 -10.09
C ASN A 71 4.79 -4.26 -9.62
N PHE A 72 4.63 -4.64 -8.36
CA PHE A 72 5.11 -5.93 -7.86
C PHE A 72 4.22 -7.09 -8.31
N LEU A 73 2.89 -6.90 -8.30
CA LEU A 73 1.90 -7.92 -8.66
C LEU A 73 1.52 -7.96 -10.15
N ALA A 74 1.99 -7.00 -10.95
CA ALA A 74 1.87 -6.97 -12.40
C ALA A 74 2.81 -7.95 -13.08
#